data_AF-A0A435Y7R4-F1
#
_entry.id   AF-A0A435Y7R4-F1
#
_cell.length_a   1.000
_cell.length_b   1.000
_cell.length_c   1.000
_cell.angle_alpha   90.00
_cell.angle_beta   90.00
_cell.angle_gamma   90.00
#
_symmetry.space_group_name_H-M   'P 1'
#
loop_
_entity.id
_entity.type
_entity.pdbx_description
1 polymer ?
#
loop_
_entity_poly.entity_id
_entity_poly.type
_entity_poly.pdbx_seq_one_letter_code
_entity_poly.pdbx_strand_id
1 'polypeptide(L)'
;MAILAKGKMFAAAAMAVLALATGAQAAASCGKTGAGFEAWKQDFAAQARSEGVGAKGLAALAGANYATKTISVDRGIHKAFSGSVDDFMRRRGGAAIISKGRSLKKSNAALFSKIEANYGVSPGVLLAIWGMETGFGSAMGNQNTVSAILTLAYDCRRPGFFYPHAIAAL
;
A
#
# COMPACT_ATOMS: atom_id res chain seq x y z
N MET A 1 -23.00 66.89 7.40
CA MET A 1 -21.68 66.44 7.90
C MET A 1 -21.91 65.09 8.58
N ALA A 2 -21.56 64.01 7.90
CA ALA A 2 -20.38 63.19 8.20
C ALA A 2 -20.62 62.28 9.42
N ILE A 3 -21.09 61.04 9.20
CA ILE A 3 -20.24 59.82 9.14
C ILE A 3 -19.45 59.66 10.45
N LEU A 4 -19.87 58.77 11.36
CA LEU A 4 -19.01 58.14 12.39
C LEU A 4 -19.83 57.17 13.28
N ALA A 5 -20.17 55.98 12.79
CA ALA A 5 -20.60 54.87 13.68
C ALA A 5 -20.40 53.45 13.10
N LYS A 6 -19.70 53.28 11.97
CA LYS A 6 -19.45 51.97 11.35
C LYS A 6 -18.07 51.37 11.71
N GLY A 7 -17.44 51.84 12.78
CA GLY A 7 -16.03 51.52 13.10
C GLY A 7 -15.79 50.35 14.07
N LYS A 8 -16.82 49.77 14.69
CA LYS A 8 -16.61 48.78 15.77
C LYS A 8 -17.01 47.33 15.45
N MET A 9 -17.70 47.07 14.35
CA MET A 9 -18.10 45.70 13.97
C MET A 9 -17.09 44.96 13.08
N PHE A 10 -16.08 45.63 12.54
CA PHE A 10 -15.08 44.99 11.67
C PHE A 10 -13.87 44.40 12.41
N ALA A 11 -13.66 44.71 13.69
CA ALA A 11 -12.51 44.21 14.44
C ALA A 11 -12.72 42.79 15.03
N ALA A 12 -13.97 42.36 15.25
CA ALA A 12 -14.25 41.04 15.82
C ALA A 12 -14.27 39.92 14.75
N ALA A 13 -14.57 40.25 13.50
CA ALA A 13 -14.57 39.26 12.41
C ALA A 13 -13.17 38.91 11.90
N ALA A 14 -12.17 39.78 12.12
CA ALA A 14 -10.80 39.54 11.66
C ALA A 14 -10.00 38.56 12.55
N MET A 15 -10.41 38.36 13.82
CA MET A 15 -9.75 37.42 14.73
C MET A 15 -10.31 35.98 14.67
N ALA A 16 -11.48 35.76 14.07
CA ALA A 16 -12.07 34.42 13.94
C ALA A 16 -11.59 33.65 12.70
N VAL A 17 -11.04 34.34 11.69
CA VAL A 17 -10.57 33.69 10.45
C VAL A 17 -9.13 33.14 10.59
N LEU A 18 -8.38 33.58 11.60
CA LEU A 18 -6.99 33.12 11.82
C LEU A 18 -6.87 31.79 12.59
N ALA A 19 -7.99 31.25 13.11
CA ALA A 19 -7.99 30.02 13.90
C ALA A 19 -8.29 28.73 13.08
N LEU A 20 -8.54 28.84 11.78
CA LEU A 20 -8.88 27.69 10.91
C LEU A 20 -7.71 27.17 10.06
N ALA A 21 -6.50 27.74 10.22
CA ALA A 21 -5.34 27.40 9.39
C ALA A 21 -4.34 26.42 10.05
N THR A 22 -4.60 25.89 11.26
CA THR A 22 -3.66 24.99 11.96
C THR A 22 -3.90 23.49 11.71
N GLY A 23 -4.71 23.13 10.71
CA GLY A 23 -5.11 21.73 10.44
C GLY A 23 -4.47 21.07 9.23
N ALA A 24 -3.65 21.77 8.44
CA ALA A 24 -2.87 21.09 7.40
C ALA A 24 -1.70 20.39 8.09
N GLN A 25 -1.91 19.14 8.54
CA GLN A 25 -0.77 18.26 8.79
C GLN A 25 0.07 18.28 7.51
N ALA A 26 1.28 18.83 7.61
CA ALA A 26 2.23 18.77 6.53
C ALA A 26 2.37 17.29 6.16
N ALA A 27 1.86 16.91 4.99
CA ALA A 27 2.15 15.61 4.44
C ALA A 27 3.67 15.50 4.37
N ALA A 28 4.25 14.44 4.97
CA ALA A 28 5.69 14.23 4.90
C ALA A 28 6.13 14.35 3.45
N SER A 29 7.14 15.17 3.18
CA SER A 29 7.56 15.46 1.81
C SER A 29 7.98 14.15 1.13
N CYS A 30 7.39 13.85 -0.02
CA CYS A 30 7.78 12.69 -0.82
C CYS A 30 9.15 12.93 -1.47
N GLY A 31 9.83 11.87 -1.89
CA GLY A 31 11.08 11.96 -2.63
C GLY A 31 11.15 11.07 -3.85
N LYS A 32 12.23 11.23 -4.62
CA LYS A 32 12.47 10.48 -5.88
C LYS A 32 13.68 9.54 -5.79
N THR A 33 14.49 9.67 -4.74
CA THR A 33 15.69 8.86 -4.50
C THR A 33 15.79 8.50 -3.03
N GLY A 34 16.61 7.51 -2.68
CA GLY A 34 16.79 7.08 -1.30
C GLY A 34 17.43 8.12 -0.37
N ALA A 35 17.99 9.21 -0.90
CA ALA A 35 18.72 10.20 -0.10
C ALA A 35 17.87 10.88 0.99
N GLY A 36 16.57 11.09 0.73
CA GLY A 36 15.64 11.69 1.70
C GLY A 36 14.86 10.67 2.55
N PHE A 37 15.06 9.37 2.34
CA PHE A 37 14.20 8.34 2.96
C PHE A 37 14.32 8.30 4.49
N GLU A 38 15.54 8.40 5.02
CA GLU A 38 15.76 8.37 6.48
C GLU A 38 15.13 9.58 7.19
N ALA A 39 15.25 10.78 6.62
CA ALA A 39 14.60 11.97 7.15
C ALA A 39 13.07 11.84 7.07
N TRP A 40 12.55 11.39 5.91
CA TRP A 40 11.12 11.17 5.74
C TRP A 40 10.55 10.18 6.75
N LYS A 41 11.27 9.09 7.09
CA LYS A 41 10.81 8.14 8.12
C LYS A 41 10.60 8.81 9.48
N GLN A 42 11.45 9.77 9.84
CA GLN A 42 11.31 10.50 11.10
C GLN A 42 10.06 11.38 11.11
N ASP A 43 9.79 12.08 10.00
CA ASP A 43 8.58 12.89 9.83
C ASP A 43 7.32 12.02 9.80
N PHE A 44 7.36 10.92 9.03
CA PHE A 44 6.28 9.96 8.91
C PHE A 44 5.95 9.29 10.24
N ALA A 45 6.93 9.12 11.15
CA ALA A 45 6.69 8.55 12.47
C ALA A 45 5.69 9.37 13.31
N ALA A 46 5.64 10.69 13.13
CA ALA A 46 4.64 11.52 13.80
C ALA A 46 3.23 11.24 13.27
N GLN A 47 3.09 11.09 11.96
CA GLN A 47 1.81 10.76 11.31
C GLN A 47 1.35 9.35 11.69
N ALA A 48 2.26 8.37 11.63
CA ALA A 48 1.99 7.00 12.04
C ALA A 48 1.50 6.92 13.49
N ARG A 49 2.13 7.67 14.41
CA ARG A 49 1.67 7.77 15.81
C ARG A 49 0.26 8.33 15.91
N SER A 50 -0.06 9.40 15.18
CA SER A 50 -1.42 9.97 15.20
C SER A 50 -2.48 9.03 14.63
N GLU A 51 -2.09 8.11 13.76
CA GLU A 51 -2.95 7.06 13.19
C GLU A 51 -3.03 5.80 14.08
N GLY A 52 -2.41 5.81 15.27
CA GLY A 52 -2.49 4.72 16.24
C GLY A 52 -1.41 3.64 16.11
N VAL A 53 -0.37 3.85 15.29
CA VAL A 53 0.76 2.94 15.19
C VAL A 53 1.53 2.89 16.51
N GLY A 54 1.59 1.70 17.11
CA GLY A 54 2.26 1.45 18.38
C GLY A 54 3.77 1.28 18.27
N ALA A 55 4.43 1.06 19.42
CA ALA A 55 5.89 0.99 19.52
C ALA A 55 6.54 -0.04 18.56
N LYS A 56 5.89 -1.19 18.35
CA LYS A 56 6.39 -2.24 17.43
C LYS A 56 6.41 -1.74 15.98
N GLY A 57 5.35 -1.07 15.54
CA GLY A 57 5.27 -0.47 14.22
C GLY A 57 6.29 0.64 14.04
N LEU A 58 6.47 1.51 15.03
CA LEU A 58 7.49 2.56 14.98
C LEU A 58 8.91 2.00 14.94
N ALA A 59 9.17 0.87 15.61
CA ALA A 59 10.44 0.16 15.50
C ALA A 59 10.64 -0.43 14.09
N ALA A 60 9.58 -1.00 13.50
CA ALA A 60 9.60 -1.51 12.12
C ALA A 60 9.83 -0.38 11.09
N LEU A 61 9.19 0.79 11.29
CA LEU A 61 9.43 2.00 10.52
C LEU A 61 10.89 2.40 10.62
N ALA A 62 11.43 2.56 11.83
CA ALA A 62 12.83 2.95 12.04
C ALA A 62 13.81 1.99 11.34
N GLY A 63 13.57 0.67 11.43
CA GLY A 63 14.40 -0.37 10.82
C GLY A 63 14.21 -0.58 9.31
N ALA A 64 13.26 0.09 8.68
CA ALA A 64 13.00 -0.05 7.25
C ALA A 64 14.13 0.55 6.40
N ASN A 65 14.45 -0.08 5.28
CA ASN A 65 15.48 0.39 4.34
C ASN A 65 14.85 0.81 3.02
N TYR A 66 15.48 1.74 2.31
CA TYR A 66 15.02 2.13 0.97
C TYR A 66 15.13 0.96 -0.01
N ALA A 67 13.99 0.49 -0.52
CA ALA A 67 13.87 -0.71 -1.34
C ALA A 67 14.12 -0.41 -2.82
N THR A 68 15.40 -0.23 -3.20
CA THR A 68 15.82 0.14 -4.57
C THR A 68 15.27 -0.81 -5.65
N LYS A 69 15.24 -2.11 -5.38
CA LYS A 69 14.69 -3.09 -6.34
C LYS A 69 13.19 -2.91 -6.54
N THR A 70 12.43 -2.74 -5.45
CA THR A 70 11.00 -2.50 -5.47
C THR A 70 10.67 -1.27 -6.30
N ILE A 71 11.29 -0.13 -6.00
CA ILE A 71 10.98 1.13 -6.68
C ILE A 71 11.39 1.10 -8.16
N SER A 72 12.48 0.40 -8.50
CA SER A 72 12.88 0.21 -9.90
C SER A 72 11.84 -0.58 -10.69
N VAL A 73 11.27 -1.64 -10.12
CA VAL A 73 10.22 -2.45 -10.78
C VAL A 73 8.91 -1.67 -10.88
N ASP A 74 8.53 -1.01 -9.79
CA ASP A 74 7.29 -0.23 -9.68
C ASP A 74 7.24 0.95 -10.68
N ARG A 75 8.38 1.57 -10.99
CA ARG A 75 8.49 2.61 -12.03
C ARG A 75 8.55 2.03 -13.46
N GLY A 76 8.84 0.74 -13.62
CA GLY A 76 9.04 0.07 -14.91
C GLY A 76 7.84 -0.69 -15.48
N ILE A 77 6.61 -0.40 -15.05
CA ILE A 77 5.41 -1.27 -15.21
C ILE A 77 4.94 -1.53 -16.67
N HIS A 78 5.55 -0.96 -17.70
CA HIS A 78 5.01 -1.01 -19.08
C HIS A 78 5.13 -2.37 -19.82
N LYS A 79 5.77 -3.41 -19.26
CA LYS A 79 6.10 -4.66 -19.99
C LYS A 79 5.35 -5.92 -19.52
N ALA A 80 4.56 -5.85 -18.45
CA ALA A 80 4.03 -7.05 -17.79
C ALA A 80 2.89 -7.75 -18.55
N PHE A 81 2.18 -7.06 -19.45
CA PHE A 81 0.94 -7.55 -20.08
C PHE A 81 0.97 -7.60 -21.61
N SER A 82 2.16 -7.65 -22.22
CA SER A 82 2.28 -7.77 -23.68
C SER A 82 2.32 -9.24 -24.15
N GLY A 83 1.69 -9.50 -25.30
CA GLY A 83 1.65 -10.82 -25.95
C GLY A 83 0.24 -11.43 -26.02
N SER A 84 0.15 -12.67 -26.48
CA SER A 84 -1.10 -13.44 -26.49
C SER A 84 -1.40 -14.03 -25.10
N VAL A 85 -2.65 -14.47 -24.90
CA VAL A 85 -3.04 -15.20 -23.67
C VAL A 85 -2.20 -16.47 -23.50
N ASP A 86 -1.93 -17.21 -24.58
CA ASP A 86 -1.12 -18.44 -24.52
C ASP A 86 0.32 -18.15 -24.10
N ASP A 87 0.91 -17.05 -24.61
CA ASP A 87 2.23 -16.61 -24.18
C ASP A 87 2.25 -16.23 -22.70
N PHE A 88 1.21 -15.52 -22.24
CA PHE A 88 1.05 -15.17 -20.82
C PHE A 88 0.94 -16.43 -19.95
N MET A 89 0.07 -17.38 -20.32
CA MET A 89 -0.14 -18.62 -19.59
C MET A 89 1.13 -19.46 -19.52
N ARG A 90 1.92 -19.51 -20.60
CA ARG A 90 3.23 -20.16 -20.63
C ARG A 90 4.23 -19.46 -19.70
N ARG A 91 4.34 -18.13 -19.76
CA ARG A 91 5.23 -17.34 -18.88
C ARG A 91 4.87 -17.48 -17.39
N ARG A 92 3.59 -17.64 -17.07
CA ARG A 92 3.09 -17.81 -15.70
C ARG A 92 3.05 -19.27 -15.22
N GLY A 93 3.46 -20.24 -16.05
CA GLY A 93 3.50 -21.65 -15.65
C GLY A 93 2.12 -22.29 -15.51
N GLY A 94 1.14 -21.87 -16.32
CA GLY A 94 -0.26 -22.28 -16.21
C GLY A 94 -0.48 -23.80 -16.19
N ALA A 95 0.25 -24.57 -17.00
CA ALA A 95 0.14 -26.04 -17.02
C ALA A 95 0.53 -26.68 -15.67
N ALA A 96 1.60 -26.18 -15.03
CA ALA A 96 2.02 -26.64 -13.71
C ALA A 96 0.98 -26.25 -12.64
N ILE A 97 0.44 -25.03 -12.72
CA ILE A 97 -0.63 -24.57 -11.83
C ILE A 97 -1.87 -25.45 -11.95
N ILE A 98 -2.31 -25.78 -13.17
CA ILE A 98 -3.48 -26.64 -13.41
C ILE A 98 -3.26 -28.03 -12.83
N SER A 99 -2.11 -28.65 -13.13
CA SER A 99 -1.79 -29.99 -12.65
C SER A 99 -1.78 -30.07 -11.12
N LYS A 100 -1.04 -29.15 -10.48
CA LYS A 100 -0.96 -29.09 -9.02
C LYS A 100 -2.30 -28.72 -8.38
N GLY A 101 -3.04 -27.79 -8.98
CA GLY A 101 -4.37 -27.37 -8.52
C GLY A 101 -5.37 -28.53 -8.51
N ARG A 102 -5.38 -29.39 -9.54
CA ARG A 102 -6.23 -30.60 -9.57
C ARG A 102 -5.89 -31.56 -8.44
N SER A 103 -4.60 -31.78 -8.17
CA SER A 103 -4.14 -32.60 -7.05
C SER A 103 -4.58 -32.01 -5.71
N LEU A 104 -4.35 -30.70 -5.48
CA LEU A 104 -4.75 -30.02 -4.26
C LEU A 104 -6.27 -30.03 -4.04
N LYS A 105 -7.07 -29.83 -5.10
CA LYS A 105 -8.53 -29.93 -5.04
C LYS A 105 -8.98 -31.29 -4.52
N LYS A 106 -8.39 -32.37 -5.05
CA LYS A 106 -8.72 -33.74 -4.64
C LYS A 106 -8.31 -34.00 -3.19
N SER A 107 -7.08 -33.65 -2.82
CA SER A 107 -6.56 -33.93 -1.47
C SER A 107 -7.22 -33.09 -0.37
N ASN A 108 -7.77 -31.92 -0.72
CA ASN A 108 -8.40 -30.99 0.24
C ASN A 108 -9.90 -30.80 -0.04
N ALA A 109 -10.56 -31.82 -0.58
CA ALA A 109 -11.96 -31.71 -1.03
C ALA A 109 -12.89 -31.20 0.08
N ALA A 110 -12.78 -31.73 1.30
CA ALA A 110 -13.62 -31.32 2.44
C ALA A 110 -13.40 -29.84 2.82
N LEU A 111 -12.16 -29.36 2.81
CA LEU A 111 -11.85 -27.95 3.08
C LEU A 111 -12.50 -27.06 2.04
N PHE A 112 -12.32 -27.40 0.76
CA PHE A 112 -12.87 -26.63 -0.34
C PHE A 112 -14.40 -26.65 -0.38
N SER A 113 -15.04 -27.77 -0.08
CA SER A 113 -16.51 -27.84 0.08
C SER A 113 -16.99 -26.95 1.23
N LYS A 114 -16.26 -26.89 2.35
CA LYS A 114 -16.59 -25.99 3.46
C LYS A 114 -16.46 -24.52 3.09
N ILE A 115 -15.38 -24.15 2.38
CA ILE A 115 -15.19 -22.78 1.90
C ILE A 115 -16.30 -22.40 0.92
N GLU A 116 -16.63 -23.28 -0.02
CA GLU A 116 -17.71 -23.05 -0.98
C GLU A 116 -19.07 -22.91 -0.28
N ALA A 117 -19.38 -23.75 0.71
CA ALA A 117 -20.62 -23.64 1.48
C ALA A 117 -20.71 -22.32 2.29
N ASN A 118 -19.58 -21.85 2.84
CA ASN A 118 -19.56 -20.66 3.68
C ASN A 118 -19.53 -19.35 2.89
N TYR A 119 -18.87 -19.34 1.73
CA TYR A 119 -18.55 -18.11 0.99
C TYR A 119 -19.11 -18.09 -0.44
N GLY A 120 -19.67 -19.19 -0.95
CA GLY A 120 -20.19 -19.29 -2.32
C GLY A 120 -19.10 -19.28 -3.41
N VAL A 121 -17.82 -19.41 -3.04
CA VAL A 121 -16.70 -19.38 -3.98
C VAL A 121 -16.27 -20.79 -4.35
N SER A 122 -16.36 -21.11 -5.63
CA SER A 122 -15.98 -22.44 -6.10
C SER A 122 -14.47 -22.71 -5.91
N PRO A 123 -14.08 -23.98 -5.69
CA PRO A 123 -12.68 -24.32 -5.44
C PRO A 123 -11.73 -23.97 -6.60
N GLY A 124 -12.25 -23.99 -7.83
CA GLY A 124 -11.47 -23.68 -9.03
C GLY A 124 -10.94 -22.25 -9.03
N VAL A 125 -11.75 -21.28 -8.60
CA VAL A 125 -11.37 -19.86 -8.52
C VAL A 125 -10.26 -19.67 -7.50
N LEU A 126 -10.41 -20.26 -6.31
CA LEU A 126 -9.42 -20.16 -5.23
C LEU A 126 -8.06 -20.75 -5.64
N LEU A 127 -8.09 -21.92 -6.28
CA LEU A 127 -6.88 -22.59 -6.76
C LEU A 127 -6.19 -21.83 -7.89
N ALA A 128 -6.96 -21.22 -8.79
CA ALA A 128 -6.42 -20.38 -9.85
C ALA A 128 -5.68 -19.16 -9.27
N ILE A 129 -6.29 -18.45 -8.32
CA ILE A 129 -5.66 -17.30 -7.65
C ILE A 129 -4.41 -17.75 -6.88
N TRP A 130 -4.52 -18.75 -6.01
CA TRP A 130 -3.40 -19.20 -5.17
C TRP A 130 -2.21 -19.68 -6.00
N GLY A 131 -2.48 -20.41 -7.09
CA GLY A 131 -1.47 -20.86 -8.04
C GLY A 131 -0.82 -19.69 -8.78
N MET A 132 -1.60 -18.74 -9.29
CA MET A 132 -1.09 -17.59 -10.04
C MET A 132 -0.33 -16.60 -9.17
N GLU A 133 -0.70 -16.42 -7.90
CA GLU A 133 -0.03 -15.48 -7.00
C GLU A 133 1.30 -16.03 -6.47
N THR A 134 1.33 -17.30 -6.05
CA THR A 134 2.46 -17.83 -5.26
C THR A 134 2.92 -19.22 -5.66
N GLY A 135 2.35 -19.82 -6.72
CA GLY A 135 2.62 -21.20 -7.07
C GLY A 135 2.26 -22.15 -5.92
N PHE A 136 1.14 -21.90 -5.25
CA PHE A 136 0.69 -22.62 -4.04
C PHE A 136 1.67 -22.50 -2.85
N GLY A 137 2.24 -21.31 -2.66
CA GLY A 137 3.19 -21.02 -1.58
C GLY A 137 4.66 -21.34 -1.89
N SER A 138 4.97 -21.85 -3.08
CA SER A 138 6.36 -22.14 -3.48
C SER A 138 7.19 -20.89 -3.77
N ALA A 139 6.53 -19.77 -4.12
CA ALA A 139 7.17 -18.50 -4.42
C ALA A 139 6.40 -17.32 -3.79
N MET A 140 6.79 -16.93 -2.57
CA MET A 140 6.15 -15.82 -1.82
C MET A 140 6.81 -14.45 -2.06
N GLY A 141 7.88 -14.41 -2.86
CA GLY A 141 8.75 -13.24 -2.97
C GLY A 141 9.80 -13.17 -1.85
N ASN A 142 10.77 -12.28 -2.02
CA ASN A 142 11.93 -12.14 -1.12
C ASN A 142 12.20 -10.68 -0.72
N GLN A 143 11.22 -9.79 -0.94
CA GLN A 143 11.33 -8.38 -0.56
C GLN A 143 10.78 -8.20 0.86
N ASN A 144 11.44 -7.37 1.66
CA ASN A 144 10.90 -6.99 2.97
C ASN A 144 9.67 -6.11 2.77
N THR A 145 8.49 -6.59 3.20
CA THR A 145 7.21 -5.93 2.96
C THR A 145 7.15 -4.51 3.51
N VAL A 146 7.62 -4.28 4.74
CA VAL A 146 7.61 -2.96 5.38
C VAL A 146 8.49 -1.98 4.60
N SER A 147 9.72 -2.37 4.28
CA SER A 147 10.66 -1.57 3.49
C SER A 147 10.10 -1.26 2.10
N ALA A 148 9.48 -2.24 1.45
CA ALA A 148 8.87 -2.09 0.13
C ALA A 148 7.71 -1.08 0.16
N ILE A 149 6.75 -1.25 1.08
CA ILE A 149 5.58 -0.37 1.18
C ILE A 149 5.99 1.05 1.58
N LEU A 150 6.88 1.21 2.56
CA LEU A 150 7.36 2.53 2.98
C LEU A 150 8.13 3.25 1.88
N THR A 151 8.92 2.54 1.09
CA THR A 151 9.58 3.11 -0.09
C THR A 151 8.56 3.64 -1.11
N LEU A 152 7.46 2.92 -1.31
CA LEU A 152 6.40 3.32 -2.24
C LEU A 152 5.51 4.43 -1.69
N ALA A 153 5.33 4.51 -0.37
CA ALA A 153 4.64 5.62 0.31
C ALA A 153 5.48 6.91 0.32
N TYR A 154 6.80 6.78 0.38
CA TYR A 154 7.74 7.89 0.24
C TYR A 154 7.87 8.38 -1.22
N ASP A 155 7.70 7.50 -2.21
CA ASP A 155 7.86 7.87 -3.61
C ASP A 155 6.78 8.84 -4.11
N CYS A 156 7.21 9.93 -4.76
CA CYS A 156 6.29 10.98 -5.23
C CYS A 156 5.29 10.54 -6.32
N ARG A 157 5.41 9.35 -6.91
CA ARG A 157 4.55 8.94 -8.03
C ARG A 157 3.13 8.60 -7.58
N ARG A 158 2.97 7.86 -6.47
CA ARG A 158 1.67 7.39 -5.95
C ARG A 158 1.61 7.32 -4.41
N PRO A 159 2.11 8.33 -3.67
CA PRO A 159 2.25 8.22 -2.22
C PRO A 159 0.90 8.03 -1.51
N GLY A 160 -0.17 8.71 -1.98
CA GLY A 160 -1.50 8.58 -1.40
C GLY A 160 -2.13 7.19 -1.55
N PHE A 161 -1.75 6.41 -2.57
CA PHE A 161 -2.19 5.02 -2.70
C PHE A 161 -1.50 4.13 -1.66
N PHE A 162 -0.21 4.34 -1.42
CA PHE A 162 0.57 3.50 -0.51
C PHE A 162 0.54 3.95 0.95
N TYR A 163 0.11 5.18 1.23
CA TYR A 163 -0.05 5.69 2.59
C TYR A 163 -0.89 4.79 3.50
N PRO A 164 -2.15 4.42 3.17
CA PRO A 164 -2.95 3.54 4.03
C PRO A 164 -2.32 2.15 4.18
N HIS A 165 -1.61 1.67 3.16
CA HIS A 165 -0.88 0.40 3.24
C HIS A 165 0.34 0.51 4.16
N ALA A 166 1.02 1.67 4.19
CA ALA A 166 2.13 1.93 5.09
C ALA A 166 1.67 1.97 6.54
N ILE A 167 0.56 2.66 6.83
CA ILE A 167 -0.03 2.64 8.18
C ILE A 167 -0.44 1.23 8.58
N ALA A 168 -1.15 0.49 7.73
CA ALA A 168 -1.60 -0.87 8.04
C ALA A 168 -0.46 -1.90 8.21
N ALA A 169 0.70 -1.65 7.61
CA ALA A 169 1.87 -2.54 7.70
C ALA A 169 2.70 -2.34 8.98
N LEU A 170 2.48 -1.24 9.72
CA LEU A 170 3.21 -0.87 10.94
C LEU A 170 2.38 -1.20 12.19
#